data_AF-A0A559K5E0-F1
#
_entry.id   AF-A0A559K5E0-F1
#
_cell.length_a   1.000
_cell.length_b   1.000
_cell.length_c   1.000
_cell.angle_alpha   90.00
_cell.angle_beta   90.00
_cell.angle_gamma   90.00
#
_symmetry.space_group_name_H-M   'P 1'
#
loop_
_entity.id
_entity.type
_entity.pdbx_description
1 polymer ?
#
loop_
_entity_poly.entity_id
_entity_poly.type
_entity_poly.pdbx_seq_one_letter_code
_entity_poly.pdbx_strand_id
1 'polypeptide(L)'
;MNVLEPFFNGVDVPEVLAKKKLLYCIGNYNHQSKMTTKRIARHFGVNHDLFCTVPFHPAYLDAQNDGDIPGCFIRWYGVKKKRFSFDPTSYFMDSIRDSAKKVLNALDIHVQPEDLDDDN
;
A
#
# COMPACT_ATOMS: atom_id res chain seq x y z
N MET A 1 24.88 1.75 2.23
CA MET A 1 24.26 0.44 1.92
C MET A 1 22.76 0.65 1.93
N ASN A 2 22.10 0.46 0.79
CA ASN A 2 20.65 0.64 0.67
C ASN A 2 19.97 -0.69 1.05
N VAL A 3 19.04 -0.66 2.00
CA VAL A 3 18.33 -1.86 2.52
C VAL A 3 17.57 -2.62 1.41
N LEU A 4 17.32 -1.96 0.28
CA LEU A 4 16.62 -2.55 -0.87
C LEU A 4 17.54 -3.38 -1.78
N GLU A 5 18.85 -3.09 -1.82
CA GLU A 5 19.79 -3.77 -2.73
C GLU A 5 19.87 -5.28 -2.48
N PRO A 6 20.04 -5.79 -1.24
CA PRO A 6 20.12 -7.24 -0.99
C PRO A 6 18.83 -7.97 -1.39
N PHE A 7 17.68 -7.35 -1.15
CA PHE A 7 16.37 -7.92 -1.48
C PHE A 7 16.14 -8.01 -2.99
N PHE A 8 16.31 -6.91 -3.74
CA PHE A 8 16.07 -6.91 -5.18
C PHE A 8 17.15 -7.64 -5.99
N ASN A 9 18.37 -7.78 -5.44
CA ASN A 9 19.43 -8.58 -6.05
C ASN A 9 19.35 -10.07 -5.70
N GLY A 10 18.34 -10.50 -4.93
CA GLY A 10 18.10 -11.92 -4.62
C GLY A 10 19.04 -12.52 -3.59
N VAL A 11 19.79 -11.69 -2.83
CA VAL A 11 20.70 -12.16 -1.78
C VAL A 11 19.92 -12.69 -0.57
N ASP A 12 18.81 -12.03 -0.23
CA ASP A 12 18.01 -12.33 0.97
C ASP A 12 16.58 -12.80 0.65
N VAL A 13 16.30 -13.25 -0.58
CA VAL A 13 14.96 -13.72 -0.96
C VAL A 13 14.84 -15.21 -0.66
N PRO A 14 13.94 -15.63 0.26
CA PRO A 14 13.68 -17.05 0.50
C PRO A 14 13.37 -17.80 -0.79
N GLU A 15 13.91 -19.01 -0.98
CA GLU A 15 13.66 -19.84 -2.17
C GLU A 15 12.16 -20.04 -2.46
N VAL A 16 11.34 -20.10 -1.42
CA VAL A 16 9.87 -20.24 -1.54
C VAL A 16 9.21 -19.04 -2.24
N LEU A 17 9.85 -17.88 -2.24
CA LEU A 17 9.38 -16.66 -2.90
C LEU A 17 9.95 -16.50 -4.32
N ALA A 18 11.08 -17.13 -4.64
CA ALA A 18 11.75 -16.99 -5.95
C ALA A 18 10.88 -17.45 -7.14
N LYS A 19 9.92 -18.35 -6.90
CA LYS A 19 9.00 -18.87 -7.93
C LYS A 19 7.59 -18.27 -7.86
N LYS A 20 7.35 -17.30 -6.98
CA LYS A 20 6.02 -16.71 -6.78
C LYS A 20 5.94 -15.32 -7.39
N LYS A 21 4.74 -14.94 -7.83
CA LYS A 21 4.45 -13.53 -8.14
C LYS A 21 4.55 -12.73 -6.84
N LEU A 22 5.33 -11.65 -6.87
CA LEU A 22 5.54 -10.78 -5.72
C LEU A 22 4.81 -9.46 -5.91
N LEU A 23 4.12 -9.03 -4.85
CA LEU A 23 3.62 -7.68 -4.69
C LEU A 23 4.46 -7.00 -3.60
N TYR A 24 5.08 -5.87 -3.92
CA TYR A 24 5.99 -5.15 -3.05
C TYR A 24 5.24 -4.10 -2.26
N CYS A 25 5.15 -4.24 -0.94
CA CYS A 25 4.51 -3.25 -0.07
C CYS A 25 5.58 -2.38 0.61
N ILE A 26 5.60 -1.09 0.31
CA ILE A 26 6.47 -0.11 0.97
C ILE A 26 5.69 0.57 2.10
N GLY A 27 5.98 0.15 3.33
CA GLY A 27 5.48 0.81 4.55
C GLY A 27 6.16 2.15 4.83
N ASN A 28 5.54 2.97 5.69
CA ASN A 28 6.03 4.29 6.08
C ASN A 28 6.40 5.18 4.88
N TYR A 29 5.66 5.06 3.78
CA TYR A 29 5.98 5.77 2.55
C TYR A 29 5.74 7.27 2.72
N ASN A 30 6.77 8.06 2.40
CA ASN A 30 6.65 9.52 2.33
C ASN A 30 6.49 9.94 0.86
N HIS A 31 5.34 10.51 0.52
CA HIS A 31 5.04 10.99 -0.83
C HIS A 31 5.96 12.13 -1.30
N GLN A 32 6.58 12.85 -0.38
CA GLN A 32 7.56 13.91 -0.67
C GLN A 32 8.99 13.35 -0.86
N SER A 33 9.18 12.04 -0.68
CA SER A 33 10.46 11.39 -0.89
C SER A 33 10.95 11.56 -2.33
N LYS A 34 12.24 11.85 -2.48
CA LYS A 34 12.92 11.81 -3.79
C LYS A 34 12.91 10.41 -4.39
N MET A 35 12.78 9.37 -3.57
CA MET A 35 12.77 7.98 -4.00
C MET A 35 11.33 7.48 -4.10
N THR A 36 10.68 7.73 -5.24
CA THR A 36 9.32 7.26 -5.52
C THR A 36 9.33 5.80 -5.96
N THR A 37 8.19 5.11 -5.84
CA THR A 37 8.02 3.73 -6.34
C THR A 37 8.43 3.59 -7.82
N LYS A 38 8.15 4.60 -8.65
CA LYS A 38 8.57 4.64 -10.07
C LYS A 38 10.09 4.63 -10.22
N ARG A 39 10.79 5.38 -9.37
CA ARG A 39 12.27 5.43 -9.38
C ARG A 39 12.86 4.12 -8.88
N ILE A 40 12.28 3.53 -7.84
CA ILE A 40 12.68 2.21 -7.31
C ILE A 40 12.48 1.13 -8.38
N ALA A 41 11.29 1.05 -8.96
CA ALA A 41 10.94 0.12 -10.03
C ALA A 41 11.92 0.23 -11.21
N ARG A 42 12.21 1.46 -11.66
CA ARG A 42 13.19 1.71 -12.72
C ARG A 42 14.61 1.28 -12.33
N HIS A 43 15.02 1.56 -11.10
CA HIS A 43 16.38 1.26 -10.63
C HIS A 43 16.65 -0.24 -10.57
N PHE A 44 15.66 -1.02 -10.14
CA PHE A 44 15.78 -2.49 -9.99
C PHE A 44 15.19 -3.29 -11.16
N GLY A 45 14.70 -2.65 -12.22
CA GLY A 45 14.15 -3.34 -13.39
C GLY A 45 12.84 -4.10 -13.11
N VAL A 46 12.06 -3.65 -12.13
CA VAL A 46 10.81 -4.28 -11.69
C VAL A 46 9.61 -3.52 -12.26
N ASN A 47 8.51 -4.24 -12.57
CA ASN A 47 7.26 -3.58 -12.96
C ASN A 47 6.71 -2.70 -11.82
N HIS A 48 6.47 -1.41 -12.10
CA HIS A 48 5.94 -0.44 -11.16
C HIS A 48 4.55 -0.82 -10.62
N ASP A 49 3.73 -1.51 -11.41
CA ASP A 49 2.37 -1.91 -11.01
C ASP A 49 2.36 -2.93 -9.85
N LEU A 50 3.48 -3.59 -9.61
CA LEU A 50 3.67 -4.52 -8.49
C LEU A 50 3.96 -3.81 -7.16
N PHE A 51 4.08 -2.48 -7.13
CA PHE A 51 4.35 -1.73 -5.92
C PHE A 51 3.07 -1.16 -5.29
N CYS A 52 2.90 -1.43 -4.01
CA CYS A 52 1.94 -0.85 -3.10
C CYS A 52 2.65 0.06 -2.10
N THR A 53 1.96 1.09 -1.63
CA THR A 53 2.48 1.97 -0.58
C THR A 53 1.51 2.04 0.58
N VAL A 54 2.05 2.04 1.79
CA VAL A 54 1.32 2.40 3.01
C VAL A 54 1.98 3.68 3.53
N PRO A 55 1.33 4.84 3.35
CA PRO A 55 1.90 6.10 3.77
C PRO A 55 2.10 6.15 5.29
N PHE A 56 3.09 6.90 5.74
CA PHE A 56 3.19 7.19 7.17
C PHE A 56 2.01 8.07 7.61
N HIS A 57 1.28 7.64 8.63
CA HIS A 57 0.19 8.41 9.23
C HIS A 57 0.19 8.25 10.76
N PRO A 58 0.46 9.32 11.54
CA PRO A 58 0.58 9.23 13.00
C PRO A 58 -0.64 8.59 13.68
N ALA A 59 -1.86 9.03 13.36
CA ALA A 59 -3.06 8.47 13.96
C ALA A 59 -3.37 7.01 13.55
N TYR A 60 -2.77 6.50 12.47
CA TYR A 60 -2.82 5.06 12.16
C TYR A 60 -1.84 4.29 13.04
N LEU A 61 -0.63 4.84 13.24
CA LEU A 61 0.36 4.27 14.15
C LEU A 61 -0.15 4.21 15.59
N ASP A 62 -0.81 5.27 16.07
CA ASP A 62 -1.44 5.28 17.39
C ASP A 62 -2.52 4.21 17.49
N ALA A 63 -3.42 4.13 16.49
CA ALA A 63 -4.44 3.09 16.44
C ALA A 63 -3.86 1.66 16.38
N GLN A 64 -2.71 1.47 15.73
CA GLN A 64 -1.99 0.21 15.73
C GLN A 64 -1.45 -0.14 17.13
N ASN A 65 -0.87 0.83 17.82
CA ASN A 65 -0.36 0.66 19.18
C ASN A 65 -1.48 0.39 20.19
N ASP A 66 -2.64 1.02 19.99
CA ASP A 66 -3.83 0.87 20.84
C ASP A 66 -4.66 -0.39 20.48
N GLY A 67 -4.35 -1.05 19.35
CA GLY A 67 -5.11 -2.20 18.86
C GLY A 67 -6.47 -1.86 18.22
N ASP A 68 -6.78 -0.58 17.96
CA ASP A 68 -8.03 -0.08 17.36
C ASP A 68 -7.86 0.38 15.90
N ILE A 69 -7.23 -0.46 15.08
CA ILE A 69 -7.15 -0.22 13.62
C ILE A 69 -8.55 -0.12 12.99
N PRO A 70 -9.52 -1.02 13.26
CA PRO A 70 -10.86 -0.93 12.67
C PRO A 70 -11.57 0.38 13.03
N GLY A 71 -11.55 0.81 14.28
CA GLY A 71 -12.15 2.08 14.69
C GLY A 71 -11.49 3.28 14.02
N CYS A 72 -10.18 3.24 13.78
CA CYS A 72 -9.48 4.25 12.99
C CYS A 72 -10.01 4.34 11.56
N PHE A 73 -10.16 3.20 10.89
CA PHE A 73 -10.72 3.17 9.54
C PHE A 73 -12.19 3.61 9.48
N ILE A 74 -13.02 3.24 10.46
CA ILE A 74 -14.42 3.69 10.56
C ILE A 74 -14.49 5.22 10.69
N ARG A 75 -13.63 5.82 11.53
CA ARG A 75 -13.57 7.29 11.68
C ARG A 75 -13.15 8.00 10.40
N TRP A 76 -12.37 7.35 9.56
CA TRP A 76 -11.91 7.89 8.27
C TRP A 76 -12.83 7.53 7.10
N TYR A 77 -13.78 6.65 7.34
CA TYR A 77 -14.78 6.27 6.37
C TYR A 77 -15.63 7.50 6.03
N GLY A 78 -15.62 7.90 4.75
CA GLY A 78 -16.32 9.09 4.28
C GLY A 78 -15.54 10.41 4.36
N VAL A 79 -14.27 10.42 4.80
CA VAL A 79 -13.41 11.60 4.66
C VAL A 79 -13.26 11.93 3.17
N LYS A 80 -13.83 13.07 2.76
CA LYS A 80 -13.80 13.52 1.38
C LYS A 80 -12.50 14.27 1.10
N LYS A 81 -11.87 13.91 -0.01
CA LYS A 81 -10.71 14.63 -0.54
C LYS A 81 -11.05 16.10 -0.73
N LYS A 82 -10.28 16.97 -0.07
CA LYS A 82 -10.39 18.43 -0.30
C LYS A 82 -9.85 18.75 -1.69
N ARG A 83 -10.58 19.57 -2.45
CA ARG A 83 -10.24 19.88 -3.86
C ARG A 83 -8.94 20.68 -4.01
N PHE A 84 -8.58 21.48 -3.01
CA PHE A 84 -7.49 22.47 -3.10
C PHE A 84 -6.38 22.29 -2.07
N SER A 85 -6.43 21.23 -1.26
CA SER A 85 -5.39 20.97 -0.24
C SER A 85 -5.10 19.49 -0.13
N PHE A 86 -3.83 19.21 0.18
CA PHE A 86 -3.42 17.86 0.55
C PHE A 86 -4.04 17.48 1.90
N ASP A 87 -4.72 16.35 1.91
CA ASP A 87 -5.31 15.76 3.12
C ASP A 87 -4.61 14.41 3.39
N PRO A 88 -3.79 14.31 4.45
CA PRO A 88 -3.02 13.10 4.75
C PRO A 88 -3.88 11.86 4.92
N THR A 89 -5.07 12.01 5.52
CA THR A 89 -6.01 10.92 5.76
C THR A 89 -6.61 10.39 4.47
N SER A 90 -7.09 11.28 3.60
CA SER A 90 -7.59 10.92 2.27
C SER A 90 -6.50 10.23 1.44
N TYR A 91 -5.27 10.77 1.47
CA TYR A 91 -4.13 10.17 0.78
C TYR A 91 -3.79 8.76 1.30
N PHE A 92 -3.78 8.59 2.63
CA PHE A 92 -3.58 7.29 3.26
C PHE A 92 -4.67 6.29 2.82
N MET A 93 -5.94 6.67 2.95
CA MET A 93 -7.09 5.82 2.60
C MET A 93 -7.07 5.43 1.12
N ASP A 94 -6.75 6.35 0.22
CA ASP A 94 -6.62 6.05 -1.21
C ASP A 94 -5.48 5.06 -1.48
N SER A 95 -4.36 5.20 -0.77
CA SER A 95 -3.21 4.28 -0.89
C SER A 95 -3.53 2.87 -0.35
N ILE A 96 -4.31 2.77 0.73
CA ILE A 96 -4.80 1.48 1.24
C ILE A 96 -5.77 0.83 0.25
N ARG A 97 -6.72 1.60 -0.32
CA ARG A 97 -7.64 1.08 -1.35
C ARG A 97 -6.91 0.61 -2.61
N ASP A 98 -5.93 1.36 -3.10
CA ASP A 98 -5.08 0.95 -4.23
C ASP A 98 -4.33 -0.35 -3.90
N SER A 99 -3.78 -0.45 -2.70
CA SER A 99 -3.09 -1.66 -2.24
C SER A 99 -4.02 -2.87 -2.18
N ALA A 100 -5.23 -2.72 -1.65
CA ALA A 100 -6.23 -3.77 -1.61
C ALA A 100 -6.62 -4.24 -3.01
N LYS A 101 -6.87 -3.32 -3.96
CA LYS A 101 -7.16 -3.65 -5.36
C LYS A 101 -6.03 -4.44 -6.01
N LYS A 102 -4.77 -4.06 -5.77
CA LYS A 102 -3.60 -4.77 -6.28
C LYS A 102 -3.46 -6.17 -5.70
N VAL A 103 -3.76 -6.35 -4.41
CA VAL A 103 -3.79 -7.68 -3.78
C VAL A 103 -4.87 -8.55 -4.42
N LEU A 104 -6.10 -8.03 -4.57
CA LEU A 104 -7.20 -8.76 -5.20
C LEU A 104 -6.86 -9.16 -6.63
N ASN A 105 -6.35 -8.22 -7.43
CA ASN A 105 -5.89 -8.49 -8.80
C ASN A 105 -4.75 -9.52 -8.85
N ALA A 106 -3.81 -9.48 -7.90
CA ALA A 106 -2.71 -10.45 -7.83
C ALA A 106 -3.18 -11.86 -7.46
N LEU A 107 -4.30 -11.95 -6.73
CA LEU A 107 -4.96 -13.20 -6.36
C LEU A 107 -6.01 -13.67 -7.38
N ASP A 108 -6.19 -12.92 -8.48
CA ASP A 108 -7.22 -13.16 -9.50
C ASP A 108 -8.65 -13.19 -8.91
N ILE A 109 -8.86 -12.42 -7.84
CA ILE A 109 -10.16 -12.27 -7.20
C ILE A 109 -10.87 -11.07 -7.84
N HIS A 110 -11.85 -11.37 -8.69
CA HIS A 110 -12.75 -10.39 -9.27
C HIS A 110 -13.95 -10.20 -8.35
N VAL A 111 -13.94 -9.11 -7.57
CA VAL A 111 -15.10 -8.70 -6.76
C VAL A 111 -16.18 -8.22 -7.73
N GLN A 112 -17.36 -8.86 -7.74
CA GLN A 112 -18.48 -8.38 -8.53
C GLN A 112 -19.11 -7.16 -7.84
N PRO A 113 -19.68 -6.19 -8.58
CA PRO A 113 -20.34 -5.03 -7.98
C PRO A 113 -21.43 -5.42 -6.97
N GLU A 114 -22.08 -6.56 -7.21
CA GLU A 114 -23.13 -7.17 -6.39
C GLU A 114 -22.63 -7.59 -4.99
N ASP A 115 -21.33 -7.88 -4.84
CA ASP A 115 -20.71 -8.28 -3.56
C ASP A 115 -20.44 -7.10 -2.62
N LEU A 116 -20.70 -5.85 -3.07
CA LEU A 116 -20.49 -4.62 -2.29
C LEU A 116 -21.79 -3.98 -1.80
N ASP A 117 -22.94 -4.55 -2.17
CA ASP A 117 -24.29 -4.02 -1.89
C ASP A 117 -25.00 -4.75 -0.73
N ASP A 118 -24.27 -5.43 0.16
CA ASP A 118 -24.82 -5.95 1.42
C ASP A 118 -24.34 -5.10 2.60
N ASP A 119 -25.11 -4.05 2.91
CA ASP A 119 -25.70 -3.82 4.24
C ASP A 119 -26.41 -2.46 4.28
N ASN A 120 -27.73 -2.54 4.41
CA ASN A 120 -28.69 -1.45 4.65
C ASN A 120 -28.82 -1.20 6.15
#